data_AF-A0A2Z4K113-F1
#
_entry.id   AF-A0A2Z4K113-F1
#
_cell.length_a   1.000
_cell.length_b   1.000
_cell.length_c   1.000
_cell.angle_alpha   90.00
_cell.angle_beta   90.00
_cell.angle_gamma   90.00
#
_symmetry.space_group_name_H-M   'P 1'
#
loop_
_entity.id
_entity.type
_entity.pdbx_description
1 polymer ?
#
loop_
_entity_poly.entity_id
_entity_poly.type
_entity_poly.pdbx_seq_one_letter_code
_entity_poly.pdbx_strand_id
1 'polypeptide(L)'
;MKAGKVQELADLPQDGDAMSLLLRLALQARTKCHALSSDSLEAGRWLLATSQAALEEREQDLITANAPAAPLSAPLQAVADAIVRETAPRWLDKGAERSAVASIVLLSAGVALSALGQGMWGLGVAALGAFAGQLSGSWARMRSALWSRRANVQIERALVLATDLLCTAALVLALSMVSTSLPLISLALLAILLSRTVGKGCANSQLSAGTAIWRDRAVHMAIFALAAVFGVLPEALAVFALGATVQLMLREQAY
;
A
#
# COMPACT_ATOMS: atom_id res chain seq x y z
N MET A 1 -5.05 41.81 -27.59
CA MET A 1 -6.18 41.14 -28.28
C MET A 1 -6.89 40.27 -27.26
N LYS A 2 -8.14 40.61 -26.91
CA LYS A 2 -8.94 39.87 -25.92
C LYS A 2 -9.49 38.60 -26.58
N ALA A 3 -9.27 37.44 -25.97
CA ALA A 3 -9.92 36.20 -26.36
C ALA A 3 -11.44 36.37 -26.22
N GLY A 4 -12.18 36.19 -27.32
CA GLY A 4 -13.65 36.17 -27.28
C GLY A 4 -14.13 35.00 -26.43
N LYS A 5 -15.21 35.19 -25.67
CA LYS A 5 -15.87 34.12 -24.91
C LYS A 5 -16.15 32.95 -25.86
N VAL A 6 -15.56 31.79 -25.57
CA VAL A 6 -15.91 30.52 -26.23
C VAL A 6 -17.33 30.21 -25.81
N GLN A 7 -18.25 30.03 -26.77
CA GLN A 7 -19.61 29.58 -26.46
C GLN A 7 -19.53 28.24 -25.73
N GLU A 8 -20.30 28.07 -24.66
CA GLU A 8 -20.36 26.78 -23.96
C GLU A 8 -21.35 25.85 -24.67
N LEU A 9 -21.21 24.53 -24.49
CA LEU A 9 -22.13 23.55 -25.09
C LEU A 9 -23.59 23.82 -24.72
N ALA A 10 -23.81 24.41 -23.53
CA ALA A 10 -25.12 24.81 -23.01
C ALA A 10 -25.76 26.00 -23.76
N ASP A 11 -24.97 26.79 -24.49
CA ASP A 11 -25.45 27.98 -25.21
C ASP A 11 -25.90 27.67 -26.65
N LEU A 12 -25.75 26.42 -27.10
CA LEU A 12 -26.05 26.01 -28.47
C LEU A 12 -27.51 25.51 -28.61
N PRO A 13 -28.15 25.74 -29.76
CA PRO A 13 -29.53 25.32 -30.00
C PRO A 13 -29.66 23.80 -29.90
N GLN A 14 -30.67 23.34 -29.17
CA GLN A 14 -30.91 21.91 -28.90
C GLN A 14 -31.20 21.09 -30.17
N ASP A 15 -31.61 21.75 -31.25
CA ASP A 15 -31.92 21.13 -32.54
C ASP A 15 -30.71 21.01 -33.48
N GLY A 16 -29.52 21.45 -33.06
CA GLY A 16 -28.32 21.37 -33.88
C GLY A 16 -27.71 19.97 -33.88
N ASP A 17 -27.25 19.50 -35.05
CA ASP A 17 -26.46 18.29 -35.16
C ASP A 17 -25.23 18.35 -34.24
N ALA A 18 -25.14 17.41 -33.29
CA ALA A 18 -24.12 17.39 -32.25
C ALA A 18 -22.69 17.41 -32.82
N MET A 19 -22.47 16.71 -33.94
CA MET A 19 -21.16 16.68 -34.60
C MET A 19 -20.77 18.06 -35.14
N SER A 20 -21.69 18.73 -35.85
CA SER A 20 -21.48 20.07 -36.38
C SER A 20 -21.25 21.12 -35.28
N LEU A 21 -21.96 21.01 -34.15
CA LEU A 21 -21.79 21.91 -32.99
C LEU A 21 -20.44 21.69 -32.29
N LEU A 22 -20.03 20.43 -32.08
CA LEU A 22 -18.74 20.10 -31.49
C LEU A 22 -17.56 20.52 -32.38
N LEU A 23 -17.68 20.35 -33.69
CA LEU A 23 -16.69 20.84 -34.66
C LEU A 23 -16.57 22.36 -34.63
N ARG A 24 -17.70 23.07 -34.57
CA ARG A 24 -17.72 24.54 -34.44
C ARG A 24 -17.03 24.99 -33.15
N LEU A 25 -17.32 24.34 -32.02
CA LEU A 25 -16.67 24.61 -30.74
C LEU A 25 -15.18 24.33 -30.80
N ALA A 26 -14.75 23.21 -31.39
CA ALA A 26 -13.35 22.87 -31.54
C ALA A 26 -12.58 23.89 -32.40
N LEU A 27 -13.19 24.35 -33.50
CA LEU A 27 -12.64 25.40 -34.36
C LEU A 27 -12.58 26.76 -33.65
N GLN A 28 -13.63 27.15 -32.92
CA GLN A 28 -13.66 28.39 -32.14
C GLN A 28 -12.64 28.39 -31.00
N ALA A 29 -12.50 27.26 -30.29
CA ALA A 29 -11.53 27.08 -29.22
C ALA A 29 -10.08 26.94 -29.72
N ARG A 30 -9.89 26.80 -31.04
CA ARG A 30 -8.60 26.44 -31.68
C ARG A 30 -7.94 25.23 -30.98
N THR A 31 -8.75 24.28 -30.49
CA THR A 31 -8.24 23.10 -29.80
C THR A 31 -7.51 22.23 -30.81
N LYS A 32 -6.25 21.87 -30.51
CA LYS A 32 -5.48 20.97 -31.34
C LYS A 32 -6.21 19.63 -31.42
N CYS A 33 -6.71 19.29 -32.59
CA CYS A 33 -7.29 17.99 -32.86
C CYS A 33 -6.14 16.98 -32.95
N HIS A 34 -6.16 15.97 -32.07
CA HIS A 34 -5.26 14.82 -32.17
C HIS A 34 -6.04 13.67 -32.79
N ALA A 35 -5.54 13.15 -33.91
CA ALA A 35 -6.08 11.93 -34.49
C ALA A 35 -5.89 10.79 -33.48
N LEU A 36 -6.99 10.16 -33.08
CA LEU A 36 -6.96 8.92 -32.32
C LEU A 36 -6.60 7.79 -33.30
N SER A 37 -5.53 7.06 -33.02
CA SER A 37 -5.17 5.90 -33.84
C SER A 37 -6.19 4.77 -33.62
N SER A 38 -6.51 4.01 -34.67
CA SER A 38 -7.32 2.78 -34.57
C SER A 38 -6.76 1.83 -33.51
N ASP A 39 -5.43 1.72 -33.41
CA ASP A 39 -4.72 0.92 -32.39
C ASP A 39 -5.03 1.36 -30.94
N SER A 40 -5.47 2.59 -30.71
CA SER A 40 -5.84 3.06 -29.38
C SER A 40 -7.28 2.69 -29.00
N LEU A 41 -8.16 2.50 -30.00
CA LEU A 41 -9.49 1.91 -29.82
C LEU A 41 -9.40 0.40 -29.64
N GLU A 42 -8.59 -0.28 -30.45
CA GLU A 42 -8.41 -1.75 -30.36
C GLU A 42 -7.70 -2.19 -29.08
N ALA A 43 -6.76 -1.38 -28.57
CA ALA A 43 -6.09 -1.64 -27.29
C ALA A 43 -6.99 -1.39 -26.06
N GLY A 44 -8.29 -1.10 -26.24
CA GLY A 44 -9.25 -0.83 -25.17
C GLY A 44 -8.96 0.44 -24.38
N ARG A 45 -8.01 1.29 -24.80
CA ARG A 45 -7.65 2.53 -24.08
C ARG A 45 -8.78 3.55 -24.11
N TRP A 46 -9.68 3.44 -25.08
CA TRP A 46 -10.88 4.25 -25.22
C TRP A 46 -12.10 3.34 -25.24
N LEU A 47 -13.04 3.58 -24.31
CA LEU A 47 -14.32 2.90 -24.23
C LEU A 47 -15.43 3.90 -24.57
N LEU A 48 -16.34 3.51 -25.47
CA LEU A 48 -17.62 4.20 -25.61
C LEU A 48 -18.54 3.69 -24.50
N ALA A 49 -18.89 4.55 -23.53
CA ALA A 49 -19.78 4.20 -22.42
C ALA A 49 -21.23 4.07 -22.91
N THR A 50 -21.57 2.94 -23.54
CA THR A 50 -22.89 2.65 -24.10
C THR A 50 -23.90 2.20 -23.05
N SER A 51 -23.42 1.68 -21.92
CA SER A 51 -24.24 1.21 -20.80
C SER A 51 -23.44 1.24 -19.51
N GLN A 52 -24.14 1.21 -18.37
CA GLN A 52 -23.50 1.09 -17.05
C GLN A 52 -22.74 -0.24 -16.91
N ALA A 53 -23.28 -1.34 -17.45
CA ALA A 53 -22.62 -2.65 -17.44
C ALA A 53 -21.27 -2.63 -18.18
N ALA A 54 -21.20 -1.98 -19.34
CA ALA A 54 -19.95 -1.82 -20.09
C ALA A 54 -18.91 -0.98 -19.33
N LEU A 55 -19.37 -0.04 -18.48
CA LEU A 55 -18.50 0.75 -17.62
C LEU A 55 -17.95 -0.07 -16.45
N GLU A 56 -18.79 -0.88 -15.82
CA GLU A 56 -18.40 -1.77 -14.70
C GLU A 56 -17.42 -2.87 -15.16
N GLU A 57 -17.65 -3.46 -16.33
CA GLU A 57 -16.73 -4.42 -16.95
C GLU A 57 -15.36 -3.76 -17.22
N ARG A 58 -15.37 -2.56 -17.80
CA ARG A 58 -14.14 -1.81 -18.07
C ARG A 58 -13.39 -1.44 -16.79
N GLU A 59 -14.11 -1.06 -15.74
CA GLU A 59 -13.53 -0.75 -14.43
C GLU A 59 -12.83 -1.99 -13.85
N GLN A 60 -13.47 -3.17 -13.88
CA GLN A 60 -12.88 -4.42 -13.41
C GLN A 60 -11.65 -4.83 -14.21
N ASP A 61 -11.66 -4.64 -15.52
CA ASP A 61 -10.50 -4.88 -16.38
C ASP A 61 -9.32 -3.98 -16.00
N LEU A 62 -9.59 -2.69 -15.77
CA LEU A 62 -8.56 -1.73 -15.37
C LEU A 62 -7.99 -2.07 -14.00
N ILE A 63 -8.83 -2.45 -13.03
CA ILE A 63 -8.40 -2.88 -11.71
C ILE A 63 -7.54 -4.14 -11.82
N THR A 64 -7.98 -5.13 -12.60
CA THR A 64 -7.27 -6.41 -12.75
C THR A 64 -5.92 -6.23 -13.45
N ALA A 65 -5.87 -5.42 -14.50
CA ALA A 65 -4.64 -5.12 -15.23
C ALA A 65 -3.61 -4.33 -14.41
N ASN A 66 -4.05 -3.55 -13.42
CA ASN A 66 -3.20 -2.68 -12.60
C ASN A 66 -3.04 -3.17 -11.14
N ALA A 67 -3.65 -4.30 -10.77
CA ALA A 67 -3.52 -4.87 -9.44
C ALA A 67 -2.09 -5.37 -9.23
N PRO A 68 -1.44 -5.01 -8.10
CA PRO A 68 -0.13 -5.57 -7.78
C PRO A 68 -0.23 -7.09 -7.59
N ALA A 69 0.74 -7.83 -8.13
CA ALA A 69 0.84 -9.27 -7.92
C ALA A 69 1.10 -9.55 -6.44
N ALA A 70 0.21 -10.32 -5.81
CA ALA A 70 0.29 -10.67 -4.40
C ALA A 70 1.48 -11.65 -4.17
N PRO A 71 2.55 -11.24 -3.47
CA PRO A 71 3.65 -12.15 -3.18
C PRO A 71 3.21 -13.21 -2.17
N LEU A 72 3.29 -14.49 -2.54
CA LEU A 72 2.91 -15.63 -1.66
C LEU A 72 3.69 -15.65 -0.33
N SER A 73 4.88 -15.06 -0.31
CA SER A 73 5.74 -14.99 0.87
C SER A 73 5.39 -13.86 1.86
N ALA A 74 4.45 -12.96 1.53
CA ALA A 74 3.94 -11.95 2.46
C ALA A 74 2.40 -12.07 2.56
N PRO A 75 1.89 -13.01 3.39
CA PRO A 75 0.50 -13.41 3.34
C PRO A 75 -0.47 -12.28 3.75
N LEU A 76 -0.14 -11.44 4.72
CA LEU A 76 -1.03 -10.34 5.10
C LEU A 76 -0.97 -9.19 4.09
N GLN A 77 0.19 -8.97 3.48
CA GLN A 77 0.29 -8.07 2.33
C GLN A 77 -0.57 -8.56 1.16
N ALA A 78 -0.56 -9.87 0.86
CA ALA A 78 -1.39 -10.48 -0.17
C ALA A 78 -2.90 -10.32 0.13
N VAL A 79 -3.30 -10.52 1.39
CA VAL A 79 -4.67 -10.28 1.84
C VAL A 79 -5.04 -8.80 1.69
N ALA A 80 -4.16 -7.88 2.07
CA ALA A 80 -4.39 -6.44 1.90
C ALA A 80 -4.59 -6.08 0.41
N ASP A 81 -3.74 -6.58 -0.49
CA ASP A 81 -3.87 -6.35 -1.92
C ASP A 81 -5.18 -6.94 -2.49
N ALA A 82 -5.61 -8.11 -1.99
CA ALA A 82 -6.89 -8.72 -2.36
C ALA A 82 -8.10 -7.88 -1.90
N ILE A 83 -8.10 -7.38 -0.66
CA ILE A 83 -9.15 -6.51 -0.13
C ILE A 83 -9.23 -5.22 -0.95
N VAL A 84 -8.08 -4.60 -1.25
CA VAL A 84 -8.04 -3.38 -2.06
C VAL A 84 -8.62 -3.62 -3.45
N ARG A 85 -8.28 -4.74 -4.10
CA ARG A 85 -8.83 -5.12 -5.42
C ARG A 85 -10.35 -5.25 -5.41
N GLU A 86 -10.91 -5.88 -4.39
CA GLU A 86 -12.37 -6.09 -4.29
C GLU A 86 -13.13 -4.80 -3.92
N THR A 87 -12.54 -3.96 -3.07
CA THR A 87 -13.20 -2.77 -2.55
C THR A 87 -12.89 -1.49 -3.33
N ALA A 88 -12.05 -1.59 -4.37
CA ALA A 88 -11.55 -0.45 -5.15
C ALA A 88 -12.62 0.50 -5.66
N PRO A 89 -13.71 0.04 -6.29
CA PRO A 89 -14.72 0.93 -6.88
C PRO A 89 -15.33 1.92 -5.89
N ARG A 90 -15.38 1.57 -4.60
CA ARG A 90 -16.03 2.37 -3.55
C ARG A 90 -15.06 3.24 -2.76
N TRP A 91 -13.80 2.84 -2.65
CA TRP A 91 -12.86 3.41 -1.68
C TRP A 91 -11.56 3.94 -2.27
N LEU A 92 -11.38 3.92 -3.60
CA LEU A 92 -10.12 4.34 -4.24
C LEU A 92 -9.66 5.75 -3.83
N ASP A 93 -10.60 6.68 -3.67
CA ASP A 93 -10.28 8.08 -3.37
C ASP A 93 -9.75 8.31 -1.96
N LYS A 94 -10.35 7.63 -0.96
CA LYS A 94 -10.15 7.89 0.47
C LYS A 94 -9.56 6.72 1.24
N GLY A 95 -9.42 5.56 0.60
CA GLY A 95 -9.01 4.30 1.22
C GLY A 95 -7.60 4.40 1.80
N ALA A 96 -6.68 5.02 1.07
CA ALA A 96 -5.29 5.22 1.52
C ALA A 96 -5.21 6.09 2.77
N GLU A 97 -5.91 7.22 2.80
CA GLU A 97 -5.88 8.17 3.93
C GLU A 97 -6.57 7.59 5.17
N ARG A 98 -7.74 6.95 5.01
CA ARG A 98 -8.49 6.36 6.13
C ARG A 98 -7.73 5.20 6.77
N SER A 99 -7.13 4.33 5.97
CA SER A 99 -6.34 3.21 6.48
C SER A 99 -5.01 3.66 7.10
N ALA A 100 -4.39 4.74 6.60
CA ALA A 100 -3.22 5.34 7.23
C ALA A 100 -3.54 5.90 8.63
N VAL A 101 -4.67 6.61 8.77
CA VAL A 101 -5.13 7.11 10.07
C VAL A 101 -5.42 5.95 11.02
N ALA A 102 -6.15 4.92 10.56
CA ALA A 102 -6.42 3.72 11.34
C ALA A 102 -5.13 3.02 11.79
N SER A 103 -4.14 2.93 10.90
CA SER A 103 -2.81 2.36 11.21
C SER A 103 -2.14 3.09 12.36
N ILE A 104 -2.04 4.42 12.29
CA ILE A 104 -1.40 5.23 13.34
C ILE A 104 -2.15 5.06 14.66
N VAL A 105 -3.48 5.18 14.66
CA VAL A 105 -4.31 5.05 15.87
C VAL A 105 -4.14 3.68 16.52
N LEU A 106 -4.23 2.60 15.74
CA LEU A 106 -4.09 1.24 16.26
C LEU A 106 -2.66 0.97 16.74
N LEU A 107 -1.64 1.39 16.01
CA LEU A 107 -0.25 1.24 16.44
C LEU A 107 0.02 1.99 17.75
N SER A 108 -0.45 3.24 17.87
CA SER A 108 -0.35 4.01 19.11
C SER A 108 -1.11 3.34 20.27
N ALA A 109 -2.30 2.78 20.01
CA ALA A 109 -3.03 2.01 21.00
C ALA A 109 -2.27 0.73 21.41
N GLY A 110 -1.62 0.05 20.46
CA GLY A 110 -0.76 -1.10 20.73
C GLY A 110 0.43 -0.75 21.63
N VAL A 111 1.11 0.37 21.35
CA VAL A 111 2.18 0.91 22.20
C VAL A 111 1.67 1.21 23.61
N ALA A 112 0.50 1.87 23.73
CA ALA A 112 -0.09 2.20 25.02
C ALA A 112 -0.45 0.95 25.84
N LEU A 113 -1.05 -0.07 25.21
CA LEU A 113 -1.37 -1.34 25.87
C LEU A 113 -0.09 -2.07 26.32
N SER A 114 0.95 -2.10 25.50
CA SER A 114 2.25 -2.66 25.90
C SER A 114 2.85 -1.92 27.09
N ALA A 115 2.73 -0.58 27.15
CA ALA A 115 3.20 0.22 28.28
C ALA A 115 2.45 -0.08 29.59
N LEU A 116 1.17 -0.44 29.48
CA LEU A 116 0.32 -0.82 30.62
C LEU A 116 0.53 -2.27 31.11
N GLY A 117 1.58 -2.94 30.64
CA GLY A 117 1.87 -4.33 30.99
C GLY A 117 1.06 -5.36 30.18
N GLN A 118 0.18 -4.91 29.29
CA GLN A 118 -0.65 -5.79 28.45
C GLN A 118 0.06 -6.11 27.13
N GLY A 119 1.32 -6.55 27.20
CA GLY A 119 2.21 -6.73 26.03
C GLY A 119 1.60 -7.62 24.94
N MET A 120 0.95 -8.72 25.31
CA MET A 120 0.26 -9.62 24.36
C MET A 120 -0.81 -8.88 23.54
N TRP A 121 -1.72 -8.16 24.22
CA TRP A 121 -2.76 -7.39 23.57
C TRP A 121 -2.19 -6.20 22.78
N GLY A 122 -1.15 -5.56 23.31
CA GLY A 122 -0.45 -4.47 22.65
C GLY A 122 0.16 -4.89 21.31
N LEU A 123 0.84 -6.03 21.27
CA LEU A 123 1.38 -6.60 20.04
C LEU A 123 0.29 -7.04 19.06
N GLY A 124 -0.80 -7.63 19.55
CA GLY A 124 -1.96 -8.00 18.71
C GLY A 124 -2.60 -6.78 18.04
N VAL A 125 -2.83 -5.71 18.80
CA VAL A 125 -3.37 -4.45 18.27
C VAL A 125 -2.35 -3.78 17.32
N ALA A 126 -1.05 -3.84 17.63
CA ALA A 126 -0.02 -3.35 16.73
C ALA A 126 0.02 -4.13 15.40
N ALA A 127 -0.27 -5.44 15.41
CA ALA A 127 -0.39 -6.23 14.19
C ALA A 127 -1.55 -5.74 13.30
N LEU A 128 -2.71 -5.44 13.88
CA LEU A 128 -3.84 -4.84 13.16
C LEU A 128 -3.50 -3.45 12.61
N GLY A 129 -2.78 -2.64 13.39
CA GLY A 129 -2.31 -1.32 12.95
C GLY A 129 -1.31 -1.40 11.80
N ALA A 130 -0.36 -2.34 11.86
CA ALA A 130 0.58 -2.60 10.77
C ALA A 130 -0.14 -3.09 9.50
N PHE A 131 -1.16 -3.94 9.65
CA PHE A 131 -2.00 -4.40 8.54
C PHE A 131 -2.78 -3.26 7.88
N ALA A 132 -3.36 -2.36 8.68
CA ALA A 132 -4.00 -1.14 8.15
C ALA A 132 -2.99 -0.26 7.38
N GLY A 133 -1.73 -0.21 7.82
CA GLY A 133 -0.65 0.49 7.11
C GLY A 133 -0.32 -0.15 5.77
N GLN A 134 -0.27 -1.49 5.71
CA GLN A 134 -0.12 -2.23 4.46
C GLN A 134 -1.27 -1.97 3.49
N LEU A 135 -2.50 -1.95 4.00
CA LEU A 135 -3.70 -1.61 3.23
C LEU A 135 -3.59 -0.20 2.63
N SER A 136 -3.12 0.78 3.40
CA SER A 136 -2.86 2.14 2.90
C SER A 136 -1.86 2.17 1.75
N GLY A 137 -0.76 1.42 1.88
CA GLY A 137 0.22 1.26 0.82
C GLY A 137 -0.38 0.62 -0.44
N SER A 138 -1.18 -0.44 -0.28
CA SER A 138 -1.89 -1.11 -1.39
C SER A 138 -2.84 -0.16 -2.12
N TRP A 139 -3.62 0.62 -1.38
CA TRP A 139 -4.48 1.67 -1.93
C TRP A 139 -3.68 2.70 -2.73
N ALA A 140 -2.60 3.21 -2.15
CA ALA A 140 -1.77 4.23 -2.79
C ALA A 140 -1.13 3.72 -4.09
N ARG A 141 -0.66 2.47 -4.12
CA ARG A 141 -0.11 1.82 -5.32
C ARG A 141 -1.16 1.67 -6.41
N MET A 142 -2.31 1.10 -6.09
CA MET A 142 -3.42 0.93 -7.05
C MET A 142 -3.87 2.28 -7.63
N ARG A 143 -4.04 3.28 -6.77
CA ARG A 143 -4.40 4.65 -7.17
C ARG A 143 -3.37 5.29 -8.10
N SER A 144 -2.07 5.10 -7.80
CA SER A 144 -0.99 5.61 -8.66
C SER A 144 -0.94 4.92 -10.02
N ALA A 145 -1.23 3.62 -10.07
CA ALA A 145 -1.30 2.86 -11.32
C ALA A 145 -2.48 3.29 -12.19
N LEU A 146 -3.66 3.46 -11.59
CA LEU A 146 -4.88 3.84 -12.32
C LEU A 146 -4.87 5.29 -12.81
N TRP A 147 -4.41 6.24 -11.98
CA TRP A 147 -4.47 7.66 -12.34
C TRP A 147 -3.22 8.19 -13.02
N SER A 148 -2.19 7.36 -13.24
CA SER A 148 -0.88 7.80 -13.72
C SER A 148 -0.28 8.96 -12.91
N ARG A 149 -0.80 9.22 -11.70
CA ARG A 149 -0.30 10.25 -10.78
C ARG A 149 0.87 9.65 -10.04
N ARG A 150 1.99 10.37 -10.06
CA ARG A 150 3.17 10.00 -9.29
C ARG A 150 2.78 9.85 -7.82
N ALA A 151 2.94 8.65 -7.27
CA ALA A 151 2.72 8.42 -5.85
C ALA A 151 3.58 9.40 -5.05
N ASN A 152 3.02 9.93 -3.95
CA ASN A 152 3.80 10.78 -3.06
C ASN A 152 4.74 9.90 -2.21
N VAL A 153 5.92 9.64 -2.78
CA VAL A 153 6.96 8.78 -2.20
C VAL A 153 7.36 9.23 -0.78
N GLN A 154 7.24 10.53 -0.47
CA GLN A 154 7.57 11.04 0.87
C GLN A 154 6.58 10.58 1.93
N ILE A 155 5.27 10.64 1.63
CA ILE A 155 4.22 10.21 2.57
C ILE A 155 4.31 8.71 2.81
N GLU A 156 4.49 7.91 1.77
CA GLU A 156 4.64 6.45 1.90
C GLU A 156 5.86 6.10 2.76
N ARG A 157 7.01 6.74 2.52
CA ARG A 157 8.21 6.55 3.34
C ARG A 157 8.00 6.97 4.79
N ALA A 158 7.30 8.07 5.03
CA ALA A 158 7.00 8.55 6.37
C ALA A 158 6.10 7.56 7.12
N LEU A 159 5.06 7.01 6.47
CA LEU A 159 4.16 6.01 7.07
C LEU A 159 4.90 4.71 7.40
N VAL A 160 5.76 4.22 6.49
CA VAL A 160 6.60 3.03 6.74
C VAL A 160 7.55 3.26 7.90
N LEU A 161 8.17 4.44 7.99
CA LEU A 161 9.05 4.79 9.10
C LEU A 161 8.27 4.87 10.42
N ALA A 162 7.10 5.52 10.42
CA ALA A 162 6.24 5.62 11.60
C ALA A 162 5.79 4.22 12.06
N THR A 163 5.41 3.35 11.13
CA THR A 163 5.04 1.96 11.43
C THR A 163 6.19 1.20 12.08
N ASP A 164 7.40 1.30 11.51
CA ASP A 164 8.59 0.64 12.08
C ASP A 164 8.90 1.14 13.50
N LEU A 165 8.84 2.47 13.72
CA LEU A 165 9.10 3.07 15.03
C LEU A 165 8.08 2.62 16.07
N LEU A 166 6.78 2.65 15.73
CA LEU A 166 5.71 2.26 16.65
C LEU A 166 5.72 0.75 16.94
N CYS A 167 5.95 -0.11 15.94
CA CYS A 167 6.13 -1.54 16.15
C CYS A 167 7.33 -1.84 17.06
N THR A 168 8.45 -1.13 16.83
CA THR A 168 9.66 -1.27 17.68
C THR A 168 9.36 -0.86 19.12
N ALA A 169 8.68 0.28 19.32
CA ALA A 169 8.29 0.75 20.64
C ALA A 169 7.36 -0.25 21.35
N ALA A 170 6.35 -0.77 20.64
CA ALA A 170 5.42 -1.76 21.18
C ALA A 170 6.14 -3.05 21.61
N LEU A 171 7.11 -3.53 20.82
CA LEU A 171 7.93 -4.70 21.14
C LEU A 171 8.85 -4.45 22.32
N VAL A 172 9.58 -3.33 22.35
CA VAL A 172 10.48 -2.97 23.45
C VAL A 172 9.71 -2.91 24.76
N LEU A 173 8.54 -2.26 24.76
CA LEU A 173 7.70 -2.16 25.95
C LEU A 173 7.16 -3.53 26.37
N ALA A 174 6.64 -4.32 25.43
CA ALA A 174 6.16 -5.68 25.72
C ALA A 174 7.26 -6.56 26.32
N LEU A 175 8.49 -6.46 25.80
CA LEU A 175 9.63 -7.24 26.29
C LEU A 175 10.14 -6.74 27.64
N SER A 176 10.12 -5.42 27.88
CA SER A 176 10.54 -4.83 29.16
C SER A 176 9.73 -5.33 30.37
N MET A 177 8.50 -5.76 30.12
CA MET A 177 7.61 -6.36 31.14
C MET A 177 7.99 -7.80 31.47
N VAL A 178 8.65 -8.50 30.55
CA VAL A 178 9.10 -9.90 30.74
C VAL A 178 10.54 -9.93 31.26
N SER A 179 11.40 -9.02 30.80
CA SER A 179 12.81 -8.98 31.20
C SER A 179 13.38 -7.56 31.20
N THR A 180 14.19 -7.26 32.20
CA THR A 180 14.97 -6.02 32.32
C THR A 180 16.37 -6.12 31.70
N SER A 181 16.71 -7.26 31.11
CA SER A 181 18.01 -7.51 30.51
C SER A 181 18.21 -6.64 29.26
N LEU A 182 19.17 -5.71 29.33
CA LEU A 182 19.49 -4.75 28.27
C LEU A 182 19.78 -5.42 26.89
N PRO A 183 20.49 -6.58 26.82
CA PRO A 183 20.66 -7.35 25.59
C PRO A 183 19.36 -7.87 24.96
N LEU A 184 18.34 -8.20 25.75
CA LEU A 184 17.06 -8.66 25.21
C LEU A 184 16.28 -7.49 24.62
N ILE A 185 16.31 -6.33 25.28
CA ILE A 185 15.65 -5.12 24.78
C ILE A 185 16.28 -4.66 23.45
N SER A 186 17.60 -4.73 23.30
CA SER A 186 18.26 -4.38 22.04
C SER A 186 17.93 -5.35 20.90
N LEU A 187 17.58 -6.61 21.22
CA LEU A 187 17.15 -7.60 20.23
C LEU A 187 15.85 -7.20 19.51
N ALA A 188 14.90 -6.58 20.22
CA ALA A 188 13.67 -6.06 19.61
C ALA A 188 13.96 -4.99 18.55
N LEU A 189 14.88 -4.07 18.86
CA LEU A 189 15.32 -3.03 17.94
C LEU A 189 16.08 -3.61 16.74
N LEU A 190 16.99 -4.56 16.99
CA LEU A 190 17.72 -5.27 15.94
C LEU A 190 16.78 -6.05 15.02
N ALA A 191 15.77 -6.75 15.55
CA ALA A 191 14.80 -7.50 14.75
C ALA A 191 14.09 -6.61 13.71
N ILE A 192 13.61 -5.44 14.11
CA ILE A 192 12.92 -4.52 13.19
C ILE A 192 13.89 -3.86 12.20
N LEU A 193 15.10 -3.49 12.65
CA LEU A 193 16.12 -2.92 11.77
C LEU A 193 16.62 -3.93 10.73
N LEU A 194 16.95 -5.16 11.14
CA LEU A 194 17.41 -6.22 10.25
C LEU A 194 16.33 -6.59 9.23
N SER A 195 15.08 -6.74 9.68
CA SER A 195 13.98 -6.99 8.74
C SER A 195 13.77 -5.82 7.75
N ARG A 196 13.99 -4.57 8.19
CA ARG A 196 13.97 -3.40 7.28
C ARG A 196 15.12 -3.43 6.27
N THR A 197 16.33 -3.81 6.68
CA THR A 197 17.49 -3.88 5.77
C THR A 197 17.36 -5.02 4.76
N VAL A 198 16.92 -6.20 5.22
CA VAL A 198 16.63 -7.35 4.35
C VAL A 198 15.52 -7.01 3.36
N GLY A 199 14.44 -6.37 3.82
CA GLY A 199 13.27 -6.04 3.01
C GLY A 199 13.53 -4.99 1.90
N LYS A 200 14.61 -4.20 1.98
CA LYS A 200 15.05 -3.27 0.92
C LYS A 200 15.76 -4.00 -0.24
N GLY A 201 15.23 -5.14 -0.70
CA GLY A 201 15.84 -5.97 -1.75
C GLY A 201 16.36 -5.18 -2.96
N CYS A 202 17.47 -5.62 -3.56
CA CYS A 202 18.00 -5.02 -4.78
C CYS A 202 17.08 -5.35 -5.96
N ALA A 203 16.84 -4.36 -6.82
CA ALA A 203 15.85 -4.38 -7.91
C ALA A 203 16.04 -5.46 -9.00
N ASN A 204 17.01 -6.37 -8.87
CA ASN A 204 17.52 -7.18 -9.99
C ASN A 204 17.72 -8.68 -9.71
N SER A 205 17.28 -9.26 -8.58
CA SER A 205 17.54 -10.70 -8.30
C SER A 205 16.27 -11.52 -8.01
N GLN A 206 16.28 -12.76 -8.48
CA GLN A 206 15.28 -13.82 -8.28
C GLN A 206 15.02 -14.16 -6.78
N LEU A 207 15.83 -13.63 -5.86
CA LEU A 207 15.64 -13.71 -4.40
C LEU A 207 14.52 -12.77 -3.87
N SER A 208 13.78 -12.11 -4.76
CA SER A 208 12.67 -11.20 -4.41
C SER A 208 11.62 -11.85 -3.51
N ALA A 209 11.34 -13.14 -3.70
CA ALA A 209 10.38 -13.89 -2.89
C ALA A 209 10.77 -13.91 -1.40
N GLY A 210 12.05 -14.14 -1.10
CA GLY A 210 12.56 -14.15 0.28
C GLY A 210 12.53 -12.78 0.94
N THR A 211 12.55 -11.68 0.19
CA THR A 211 12.54 -10.32 0.76
C THR A 211 11.15 -9.82 1.14
N ALA A 212 10.08 -10.38 0.56
CA ALA A 212 8.73 -9.91 0.80
C ALA A 212 8.24 -10.22 2.22
N ILE A 213 8.59 -11.39 2.77
CA ILE A 213 8.23 -11.76 4.15
C ILE A 213 8.76 -10.73 5.16
N TRP A 214 9.99 -10.23 4.96
CA TRP A 214 10.62 -9.25 5.86
C TRP A 214 9.97 -7.87 5.84
N ARG A 215 9.14 -7.59 4.83
CA ARG A 215 8.35 -6.35 4.75
C ARG A 215 7.00 -6.49 5.43
N ASP A 216 6.56 -7.70 5.76
CA ASP A 216 5.25 -7.97 6.33
C ASP A 216 5.23 -7.74 7.85
N ARG A 217 5.17 -6.46 8.24
CA ARG A 217 5.11 -6.02 9.64
C ARG A 217 3.92 -6.61 10.40
N ALA A 218 2.78 -6.76 9.74
CA ALA A 218 1.59 -7.33 10.35
C ALA A 218 1.84 -8.79 10.74
N VAL A 219 2.46 -9.59 9.87
CA VAL A 219 2.81 -10.99 10.16
C VAL A 219 3.80 -11.06 11.32
N HIS A 220 4.85 -10.22 11.30
CA HIS A 220 5.84 -10.22 12.38
C HIS A 220 5.18 -9.91 13.74
N MET A 221 4.35 -8.88 13.82
CA MET A 221 3.67 -8.51 15.06
C MET A 221 2.68 -9.59 15.51
N ALA A 222 1.98 -10.24 14.58
CA ALA A 222 1.08 -11.35 14.90
C ALA A 222 1.84 -12.57 15.46
N ILE A 223 2.98 -12.91 14.87
CA ILE A 223 3.86 -13.98 15.38
C ILE A 223 4.37 -13.64 16.78
N PHE A 224 4.81 -12.40 17.02
CA PHE A 224 5.29 -11.99 18.34
C PHE A 224 4.16 -11.91 19.38
N ALA A 225 2.96 -11.49 18.98
CA ALA A 225 1.79 -11.54 19.84
C ALA A 225 1.49 -12.98 20.27
N LEU A 226 1.51 -13.93 19.33
CA LEU A 226 1.33 -15.35 19.62
C LEU A 226 2.45 -15.90 20.51
N ALA A 227 3.71 -15.55 20.23
CA ALA A 227 4.85 -15.94 21.08
C ALA A 227 4.72 -15.39 22.51
N ALA A 228 4.18 -14.18 22.67
CA ALA A 228 3.89 -13.58 23.97
C ALA A 228 2.79 -14.34 24.73
N VAL A 229 1.76 -14.88 24.05
CA VAL A 229 0.74 -15.75 24.66
C VAL A 229 1.39 -16.98 25.31
N PHE A 230 2.36 -17.58 24.63
CA PHE A 230 3.05 -18.78 25.08
C PHE A 230 4.25 -18.50 26.01
N GLY A 231 4.57 -17.23 26.28
CA GLY A 231 5.71 -16.84 27.11
C GLY A 231 7.09 -17.08 26.47
N VAL A 232 7.15 -17.29 25.16
CA VAL A 232 8.39 -17.57 24.38
C VAL A 232 8.78 -16.41 23.47
N LEU A 233 8.40 -15.17 23.85
CA LEU A 233 8.67 -13.97 23.07
C LEU A 233 10.18 -13.71 22.86
N PRO A 234 11.05 -13.82 23.89
CA PRO A 234 12.50 -13.64 23.71
C PRO A 234 13.11 -14.62 22.69
N GLU A 235 12.71 -15.89 22.77
CA GLU A 235 13.17 -16.97 21.88
C GLU A 235 12.70 -16.71 20.44
N ALA A 236 11.43 -16.33 20.26
CA ALA A 236 10.88 -15.99 18.96
C ALA A 236 11.63 -14.80 18.32
N LEU A 237 11.97 -13.76 19.11
CA LEU A 237 12.78 -12.64 18.64
C LEU A 237 14.19 -13.06 18.23
N ALA A 238 14.82 -13.97 18.99
CA ALA A 238 16.16 -14.46 18.70
C ALA A 238 16.19 -15.26 17.39
N VAL A 239 15.24 -16.19 17.22
CA VAL A 239 15.09 -16.98 15.99
C VAL A 239 14.81 -16.07 14.79
N PHE A 240 13.95 -15.05 14.98
CA PHE A 240 13.63 -14.08 13.94
C PHE A 240 14.87 -13.26 13.52
N ALA A 241 15.64 -12.75 14.48
CA ALA A 241 16.87 -12.00 14.21
C ALA A 241 17.95 -12.87 13.54
N LEU A 242 18.08 -14.12 13.96
CA LEU A 242 18.99 -15.08 13.34
C LEU A 242 18.58 -15.37 11.90
N GLY A 243 17.29 -15.61 11.64
CA GLY A 243 16.77 -15.78 10.29
C GLY A 243 17.02 -14.56 9.40
N ALA A 244 16.88 -13.35 9.95
CA ALA A 244 17.16 -12.11 9.22
C ALA A 244 18.64 -12.00 8.84
N THR A 245 19.52 -12.39 9.77
CA THR A 245 20.97 -12.37 9.59
C THR A 245 21.41 -13.39 8.55
N VAL A 246 20.90 -14.63 8.62
CA VAL A 246 21.15 -15.68 7.61
C VAL A 246 20.70 -15.21 6.23
N GLN A 247 19.52 -14.59 6.13
CA GLN A 247 19.05 -14.04 4.86
C GLN A 247 19.95 -12.92 4.33
N LEU A 248 20.51 -12.05 5.19
CA LEU A 248 21.49 -11.05 4.78
C LEU A 248 22.77 -11.70 4.24
N MET A 249 23.29 -12.72 4.92
CA MET A 249 24.49 -13.43 4.47
C MET A 249 24.29 -14.14 3.13
N LEU A 250 23.13 -14.80 2.95
CA LEU A 250 22.77 -15.43 1.67
C LEU A 250 22.63 -14.40 0.55
N ARG A 251 22.19 -13.19 0.86
CA ARG A 251 22.11 -12.09 -0.12
C ARG A 251 23.50 -11.61 -0.54
N GLU A 252 24.46 -11.50 0.38
CA GLU A 252 25.83 -11.10 0.04
C GLU A 252 26.56 -12.14 -0.81
N GLN A 253 26.35 -13.43 -0.55
CA GLN A 253 26.97 -14.52 -1.33
C GLN A 253 26.45 -14.64 -2.77
N ALA A 254 25.29 -14.04 -3.07
CA ALA A 254 24.72 -14.01 -4.41
C ALA A 254 25.31 -12.90 -5.30
N TYR A 255 26.22 -12.07 -4.78
CA TYR A 255 26.98 -11.03 -5.48
C TYR A 255 28.44 -11.46 -5.67
#